data_AF-A0A7W6JEV9-F1
#
_entry.id   AF-A0A7W6JEV9-F1
#
_cell.length_a   1.000
_cell.length_b   1.000
_cell.length_c   1.000
_cell.angle_alpha   90.00
_cell.angle_beta   90.00
_cell.angle_gamma   90.00
#
_symmetry.space_group_name_H-M   'P 1'
#
loop_
_entity.id
_entity.type
_entity.pdbx_description
1 polymer ?
#
loop_
_entity_poly.entity_id
_entity_poly.type
_entity_poly.pdbx_seq_one_letter_code
_entity_poly.pdbx_strand_id
1 'polypeptide(L)'
;MRTALPFLLLATLGLAACDGGGDPVEQALRETAAANHAARLPEESVSVKPAGSADEAWVAAAIQQNRQAIASAGQVLAATDDPAVRKMAQAAIDARTREINDLQAWTPAARPAA
;
A
#
# COMPACT_ATOMS: atom_id res chain seq x y z
N MET A 1 -64.44 12.86 20.12
CA MET A 1 -64.34 14.33 20.17
C MET A 1 -63.28 14.70 21.20
N ARG A 2 -62.33 15.58 20.82
CA ARG A 2 -61.25 16.19 21.64
C ARG A 2 -61.86 16.81 22.93
N THR A 3 -61.27 16.78 24.13
CA THR A 3 -59.99 17.32 24.69
C THR A 3 -59.84 16.72 26.13
N ALA A 4 -58.76 16.76 26.93
CA ALA A 4 -57.61 17.65 27.09
C ALA A 4 -56.44 16.95 27.87
N LEU A 5 -55.20 17.41 27.61
CA LEU A 5 -53.97 17.24 28.40
C LEU A 5 -54.15 17.77 29.86
N PRO A 6 -53.32 17.40 30.88
CA PRO A 6 -51.87 17.24 30.76
C PRO A 6 -51.24 16.14 31.65
N PHE A 7 -50.32 15.34 31.09
CA PHE A 7 -49.24 14.77 31.88
C PHE A 7 -47.92 15.25 31.30
N LEU A 8 -47.50 16.39 31.82
CA LEU A 8 -46.13 16.83 31.77
C LEU A 8 -45.29 15.85 32.61
N LEU A 9 -44.11 15.51 32.10
CA LEU A 9 -42.99 14.85 32.79
C LEU A 9 -43.18 13.37 33.15
N LEU A 10 -42.51 12.48 32.42
CA LEU A 10 -41.13 12.10 32.73
C LEU A 10 -40.64 10.97 31.80
N ALA A 11 -39.36 11.08 31.44
CA ALA A 11 -38.45 10.00 31.03
C ALA A 11 -38.57 9.42 29.61
N THR A 12 -37.77 9.97 28.69
CA THR A 12 -36.89 9.14 27.85
C THR A 12 -35.53 9.83 27.70
N LEU A 13 -34.60 9.36 28.51
CA LEU A 13 -33.19 9.07 28.22
C LEU A 13 -32.41 10.03 27.30
N GLY A 14 -31.29 10.51 27.82
CA GLY A 14 -30.35 11.38 27.12
C GLY A 14 -29.85 10.79 25.81
N LEU A 15 -29.92 11.61 24.76
CA LEU A 15 -28.95 11.54 23.67
C LEU A 15 -27.66 12.22 24.14
N ALA A 16 -26.95 11.55 25.04
CA ALA A 16 -25.51 11.68 25.08
C ALA A 16 -24.97 10.93 23.85
N ALA A 17 -24.74 11.67 22.77
CA ALA A 17 -23.75 11.34 21.74
C ALA A 17 -23.52 12.55 20.80
N CYS A 18 -23.28 13.74 21.35
CA CYS A 18 -22.19 14.55 20.81
C CYS A 18 -20.92 13.91 21.36
N ASP A 19 -20.43 12.86 20.70
CA ASP A 19 -19.18 12.17 21.06
C ASP A 19 -18.00 13.06 20.64
N GLY A 20 -17.88 14.20 21.33
CA GLY A 20 -16.83 15.21 21.11
C GLY A 20 -15.72 15.10 22.15
N GLY A 21 -15.50 13.89 22.68
CA GLY A 21 -14.51 13.58 23.70
C GLY A 21 -13.61 12.44 23.27
N GLY A 22 -13.21 12.41 22.01
CA GLY A 22 -12.14 11.53 21.56
C GLY A 22 -10.80 12.00 22.12
N ASP A 23 -9.86 11.08 22.29
CA ASP A 23 -8.46 11.44 22.55
C ASP A 23 -8.03 12.48 21.49
N PRO A 24 -7.43 13.62 21.89
CA PRO A 24 -7.05 14.67 20.95
C PRO A 24 -6.13 14.17 19.82
N VAL A 25 -5.37 13.09 20.07
CA VAL A 25 -4.54 12.42 19.06
C VAL A 25 -5.40 11.70 18.02
N GLU A 26 -6.41 10.94 18.45
CA GLU A 26 -7.34 10.24 17.54
C GLU A 26 -8.14 11.23 16.69
N GLN A 27 -8.53 12.36 17.27
CA GLN A 27 -9.24 13.40 16.53
C GLN A 27 -8.33 14.07 15.49
N ALA A 28 -7.10 14.44 15.86
CA ALA A 28 -6.12 14.99 14.93
C ALA A 28 -5.77 14.01 13.79
N LEU A 29 -5.72 12.70 14.11
CA LEU A 29 -5.46 11.66 13.12
C LEU A 29 -6.61 11.54 12.12
N ARG A 30 -7.87 11.57 12.60
CA ARG A 30 -9.06 11.57 11.72
C ARG A 30 -9.15 12.81 10.84
N GLU A 31 -8.88 13.99 11.38
CA GLU A 31 -8.88 15.24 10.62
C GLU A 31 -7.80 15.23 9.53
N THR A 32 -6.61 14.75 9.86
CA THR A 32 -5.51 14.60 8.88
C THR A 32 -5.86 13.56 7.80
N ALA A 33 -6.46 12.43 8.18
CA ALA A 33 -6.92 11.42 7.23
C ALA A 33 -7.99 11.98 6.29
N ALA A 34 -8.95 12.75 6.80
CA ALA A 34 -9.98 13.41 6.01
C ALA A 34 -9.39 14.45 5.04
N ALA A 35 -8.43 15.27 5.50
CA ALA A 35 -7.74 16.23 4.65
C ALA A 35 -6.93 15.54 3.52
N ASN A 36 -6.23 14.46 3.83
CA ASN A 36 -5.47 13.69 2.84
C ASN A 36 -6.38 12.98 1.83
N HIS A 37 -7.55 12.50 2.26
CA HIS A 37 -8.53 11.89 1.36
C HIS A 37 -9.21 12.91 0.45
N ALA A 38 -9.48 14.13 0.95
CA ALA A 38 -10.01 15.23 0.14
C ALA A 38 -8.98 15.77 -0.87
N ALA A 39 -7.69 15.58 -0.61
CA ALA A 39 -6.60 15.96 -1.50
C ALA A 39 -6.23 14.88 -2.54
N ARG A 40 -6.83 13.67 -2.48
CA ARG A 40 -6.74 12.74 -3.61
C ARG A 40 -7.56 13.29 -4.77
N LEU A 41 -6.93 13.27 -5.95
CA LEU A 41 -7.43 13.76 -7.23
C LEU A 41 -8.86 13.24 -7.53
N PRO A 42 -9.64 13.95 -8.39
CA PRO A 42 -10.92 13.43 -8.88
C PRO A 42 -10.76 11.99 -9.35
N GLU A 43 -11.83 11.18 -9.22
CA GLU A 43 -11.95 9.81 -9.71
C GLU A 43 -11.57 9.72 -11.20
N GLU A 44 -10.27 9.73 -11.48
CA GLU A 44 -9.71 9.35 -12.75
C GLU A 44 -9.95 7.85 -12.80
N SER A 45 -10.94 7.45 -13.60
CA SER A 45 -11.17 6.05 -13.93
C SER A 45 -9.84 5.45 -14.35
N VAL A 46 -9.20 4.73 -13.44
CA VAL A 46 -7.95 4.03 -13.73
C VAL A 46 -8.32 3.03 -14.81
N SER A 47 -7.90 3.34 -16.04
CA SER A 47 -8.02 2.41 -17.15
C SER A 47 -7.08 1.25 -16.84
N VAL A 48 -7.61 0.23 -16.19
CA VAL A 48 -6.89 -1.00 -15.89
C VAL A 48 -6.59 -1.65 -17.24
N LYS A 49 -5.34 -1.50 -17.70
CA LYS A 49 -4.86 -2.20 -18.88
C LYS A 49 -5.02 -3.71 -18.66
N PRO A 50 -5.34 -4.49 -19.71
CA PRO A 50 -5.53 -5.93 -19.59
C PRO A 50 -4.36 -6.57 -18.85
N ALA A 51 -4.65 -7.40 -17.84
CA ALA A 51 -3.68 -7.97 -16.91
C ALA A 51 -2.44 -8.57 -17.60
N GLY A 52 -2.60 -9.20 -18.77
CA GLY A 52 -1.46 -9.80 -19.50
C GLY A 52 -0.32 -8.84 -19.87
N SER A 53 -0.62 -7.62 -20.31
CA SER A 53 0.44 -6.65 -20.64
C SER A 53 0.93 -5.87 -19.42
N ALA A 54 0.10 -5.77 -18.38
CA ALA A 54 0.49 -5.21 -17.10
C ALA A 54 1.48 -6.13 -16.36
N ASP A 55 1.26 -7.44 -16.40
CA ASP A 55 2.11 -8.45 -15.77
C ASP A 55 3.48 -8.54 -16.48
N GLU A 56 3.50 -8.53 -17.82
CA GLU A 56 4.76 -8.51 -18.59
C GLU A 56 5.59 -7.24 -18.35
N ALA A 57 4.94 -6.06 -18.36
CA ALA A 57 5.62 -4.80 -18.09
C ALA A 57 6.16 -4.76 -16.66
N TRP A 58 5.42 -5.32 -15.70
CA TRP A 58 5.88 -5.46 -14.32
C TRP A 58 7.10 -6.38 -14.23
N VAL A 59 7.09 -7.56 -14.88
CA VAL A 59 8.24 -8.48 -14.90
C VAL A 59 9.47 -7.80 -15.50
N ALA A 60 9.32 -7.08 -16.61
CA ALA A 60 10.43 -6.35 -17.22
C ALA A 60 11.01 -5.28 -16.27
N ALA A 61 10.15 -4.54 -15.57
CA ALA A 61 10.57 -3.55 -14.58
C ALA A 61 11.28 -4.21 -13.38
N ALA A 62 10.76 -5.32 -12.88
CA ALA A 62 11.34 -6.07 -11.77
C ALA A 62 12.74 -6.61 -12.12
N ILE A 63 12.94 -7.14 -13.33
CA ILE A 63 14.26 -7.57 -13.81
C ILE A 63 15.23 -6.37 -13.84
N GLN A 64 14.79 -5.21 -14.34
CA GLN A 64 15.63 -4.03 -14.42
C GLN A 64 16.03 -3.51 -13.03
N GLN A 65 15.09 -3.47 -12.09
CA GLN A 65 15.36 -3.11 -10.70
C GLN A 65 16.37 -4.06 -10.05
N ASN A 66 16.24 -5.37 -10.28
CA ASN A 66 17.19 -6.36 -9.78
C ASN A 66 18.61 -6.15 -10.34
N ARG A 67 18.73 -5.85 -11.64
CA ARG A 67 20.03 -5.54 -12.27
C ARG A 67 20.69 -4.31 -11.66
N GLN A 68 19.91 -3.26 -11.37
CA GLN A 68 20.41 -2.07 -10.69
C GLN A 68 20.92 -2.42 -9.27
N ALA A 69 20.18 -3.24 -8.52
CA ALA A 69 20.60 -3.69 -7.20
C ALA A 69 21.91 -4.51 -7.25
N ILE A 70 22.08 -5.39 -8.25
CA ILE A 70 23.33 -6.13 -8.47
C ILE A 70 24.48 -5.18 -8.77
N ALA A 71 24.28 -4.18 -9.63
CA ALA A 71 25.32 -3.21 -9.96
C ALA A 71 25.76 -2.41 -8.71
N SER A 72 24.81 -1.96 -7.89
CA SER A 72 25.12 -1.28 -6.62
C SER A 72 25.85 -2.19 -5.64
N ALA A 73 25.42 -3.44 -5.48
CA ALA A 73 26.11 -4.41 -4.63
C ALA A 73 27.54 -4.71 -5.13
N GLY A 74 27.74 -4.76 -6.45
CA GLY A 74 29.07 -4.89 -7.07
C GLY A 74 29.99 -3.70 -6.76
N GLN A 75 29.46 -2.48 -6.74
CA GLN A 75 30.22 -1.28 -6.34
C GLN A 75 30.65 -1.36 -4.86
N VAL A 76 29.74 -1.78 -3.96
CA VAL A 76 30.06 -2.00 -2.54
C VAL A 76 31.14 -3.07 -2.38
N LEU A 77 31.01 -4.18 -3.10
CA LEU A 77 31.95 -5.30 -3.04
C LEU A 77 33.38 -4.91 -3.47
N ALA A 78 33.47 -4.03 -4.48
CA ALA A 78 34.74 -3.52 -4.99
C ALA A 78 35.39 -2.48 -4.07
N ALA A 79 34.60 -1.75 -3.28
CA ALA A 79 35.08 -0.65 -2.44
C ALA A 79 35.37 -1.06 -0.99
N THR A 80 34.90 -2.22 -0.53
CA THR A 80 34.99 -2.63 0.88
C THR A 80 36.14 -3.61 1.15
N ASP A 81 36.80 -3.42 2.29
CA ASP A 81 37.73 -4.39 2.89
C ASP A 81 37.09 -5.19 4.04
N ASP A 82 35.91 -4.79 4.52
CA ASP A 82 35.23 -5.45 5.63
C ASP A 82 34.67 -6.82 5.17
N PRO A 83 35.09 -7.94 5.80
CA PRO A 83 34.63 -9.28 5.41
C PRO A 83 33.13 -9.50 5.63
N ALA A 84 32.52 -8.84 6.62
CA ALA A 84 31.08 -8.92 6.85
C ALA A 84 30.32 -8.20 5.73
N VAL A 85 30.76 -6.99 5.35
CA VAL A 85 30.16 -6.23 4.25
C VAL A 85 30.34 -6.97 2.91
N ARG A 86 31.52 -7.54 2.67
CA ARG A 86 31.79 -8.40 1.51
C ARG A 86 30.78 -9.55 1.40
N LYS A 87 30.56 -10.26 2.52
CA LYS A 87 29.60 -11.37 2.57
C LYS A 87 28.17 -10.90 2.28
N MET A 88 27.77 -9.75 2.82
CA MET A 88 26.44 -9.18 2.57
C MET A 88 26.25 -8.77 1.11
N ALA A 89 27.24 -8.10 0.51
CA ALA A 89 27.19 -7.69 -0.90
C ALA A 89 27.09 -8.90 -1.83
N GLN A 90 27.87 -9.95 -1.57
CA GLN A 90 27.78 -11.19 -2.34
C GLN A 90 26.40 -11.87 -2.19
N ALA A 91 25.87 -11.95 -0.96
CA ALA A 91 24.55 -12.52 -0.73
C ALA A 91 23.44 -11.74 -1.45
N ALA A 92 23.56 -10.41 -1.52
CA ALA A 92 22.64 -9.57 -2.28
C ALA A 92 22.73 -9.84 -3.79
N ILE A 93 23.93 -9.95 -4.36
CA ILE A 93 24.13 -10.33 -5.77
C ILE A 93 23.47 -11.67 -6.04
N ASP A 94 23.78 -12.70 -5.24
CA ASP A 94 23.29 -14.06 -5.44
C ASP A 94 21.75 -14.13 -5.37
N ALA A 95 21.14 -13.41 -4.43
CA ALA A 95 19.69 -13.36 -4.27
C ALA A 95 19.00 -12.70 -5.47
N ARG A 96 19.48 -11.52 -5.88
CA ARG A 96 18.90 -10.78 -7.01
C ARG A 96 19.10 -11.51 -8.34
N THR A 97 20.21 -12.23 -8.50
CA THR A 97 20.41 -13.10 -9.67
C THR A 97 19.39 -14.25 -9.70
N ARG A 98 19.08 -14.88 -8.56
CA ARG A 98 18.02 -15.90 -8.50
C ARG A 98 16.65 -15.32 -8.86
N GLU A 99 16.31 -14.16 -8.30
CA GLU A 99 15.04 -13.48 -8.62
C GLU A 99 14.92 -13.14 -10.11
N ILE A 100 16.01 -12.71 -10.76
CA ILE A 100 16.03 -12.52 -12.22
C ILE A 100 15.73 -13.83 -12.96
N ASN A 101 16.35 -14.94 -12.56
CA ASN A 101 16.13 -16.23 -13.20
C ASN A 101 14.67 -16.69 -13.04
N ASP A 102 14.10 -16.52 -11.85
CA ASP A 102 12.70 -16.86 -11.58
C ASP A 102 11.75 -16.01 -12.43
N LEU A 103 12.02 -14.70 -12.54
CA LEU A 103 11.25 -13.78 -13.37
C LEU A 103 11.40 -14.08 -14.88
N GLN A 104 12.57 -14.53 -15.33
CA GLN A 104 12.80 -14.92 -16.73
C GLN A 104 12.12 -16.24 -17.09
N ALA A 105 11.93 -17.14 -16.11
CA ALA A 105 11.22 -18.40 -16.27
C ALA A 105 9.69 -18.23 -16.12
N TRP A 106 9.23 -17.09 -15.61
CA TRP A 106 7.81 -16.83 -15.42
C TRP A 106 7.06 -16.81 -16.76
N THR A 107 5.92 -17.51 -16.79
CA THR A 107 4.99 -17.50 -17.92
C THR A 107 3.67 -16.87 -17.46
N PRO A 108 3.08 -15.93 -18.21
CA PRO A 108 1.78 -15.36 -17.87
C PRO A 108 0.71 -16.45 -17.74
N ALA A 109 -0.14 -16.36 -16.71
CA ALA A 109 -1.27 -17.27 -16.59
C ALA A 109 -2.21 -17.09 -17.79
N ALA A 110 -2.59 -18.20 -18.43
CA ALA A 110 -3.58 -18.17 -19.50
C ALA A 110 -4.92 -17.65 -18.97
N ARG A 111 -5.48 -16.64 -19.65
CA ARG A 111 -6.81 -16.11 -19.31
C ARG A 111 -7.87 -17.20 -19.60
N PRO A 112 -8.79 -17.50 -18.67
CA PRO A 112 -9.95 -18.34 -19.03
C PRO A 112 -10.74 -17.65 -20.15
N ALA A 113 -11.11 -18.41 -21.18
CA ALA A 113 -11.97 -17.92 -22.24
C ALA A 113 -13.33 -17.53 -21.65
N ALA A 114 -13.77 -16.31 -21.95
CA ALA A 114 -15.09 -15.81 -21.57
C ALA A 114 -16.20 -16.48 -22.40
#